data_AF-A0A2W1L8Z3-F1
#
_entry.id   AF-A0A2W1L8Z3-F1
#
_cell.length_a   1.000
_cell.length_b   1.000
_cell.length_c   1.000
_cell.angle_alpha   90.00
_cell.angle_beta   90.00
_cell.angle_gamma   90.00
#
_symmetry.space_group_name_H-M   'P 1'
#
loop_
_entity.id
_entity.type
_entity.pdbx_description
1 polymer ?
#
loop_
_entity_poly.entity_id
_entity_poly.type
_entity_poly.pdbx_seq_one_letter_code
_entity_poly.pdbx_strand_id
1 'polypeptide(L)' 'MAEKIIVSLSVFVFFIIGGGLGVKFPEIRYKISGINNQNKKPIKSEIKRYIIGSYIMIIIGIIVIIVTWLDGFNIPR' A
#
# COMPACT_ATOMS: atom_id res chain seq x y z
N MET A 1 -9.99 10.82 20.03
CA MET A 1 -8.65 10.18 20.00
C MET A 1 -8.74 8.73 19.51
N ALA A 2 -9.61 7.89 20.09
CA ALA A 2 -9.83 6.50 19.65
C ALA A 2 -10.24 6.36 18.17
N GLU A 3 -11.11 7.22 17.66
CA GLU A 3 -11.55 7.21 16.25
C GLU A 3 -10.38 7.45 15.27
N LYS A 4 -9.48 8.40 15.58
CA LYS A 4 -8.29 8.69 14.76
C LYS A 4 -7.32 7.49 14.73
N ILE A 5 -7.18 6.79 15.85
CA ILE A 5 -6.35 5.59 15.97
C ILE A 5 -6.94 4.44 15.15
N ILE A 6 -8.26 4.21 15.24
CA ILE A 6 -8.96 3.18 14.48
C ILE A 6 -8.82 3.43 12.97
N VAL A 7 -9.07 4.66 12.51
CA VAL A 7 -8.93 5.02 11.09
C VAL A 7 -7.48 4.83 10.62
N SER A 8 -6.49 5.25 11.42
CA SER A 8 -5.07 5.07 11.07
C SER A 8 -4.68 3.59 10.98
N LEU A 9 -5.20 2.74 11.87
CA LEU A 9 -4.97 1.29 11.84
C LEU A 9 -5.61 0.65 10.62
N SER A 10 -6.84 1.02 10.28
CA SER A 10 -7.53 0.50 9.09
C SER A 10 -6.79 0.88 7.80
N VAL A 11 -6.37 2.13 7.68
CA VAL A 11 -5.59 2.63 6.55
C VAL A 11 -4.24 1.90 6.48
N PHE A 12 -3.53 1.78 7.60
CA PHE A 12 -2.26 1.07 7.66
C PHE A 12 -2.37 -0.38 7.19
N VAL A 13 -3.36 -1.11 7.71
CA VAL A 13 -3.63 -2.50 7.33
C VAL A 13 -3.87 -2.58 5.83
N PHE A 14 -4.64 -1.67 5.26
CA PHE A 14 -4.90 -1.63 3.82
C PHE A 14 -3.63 -1.39 2.99
N PHE A 15 -2.79 -0.44 3.38
CA PHE A 15 -1.56 -0.10 2.66
C PHE A 15 -0.46 -1.15 2.81
N ILE A 16 -0.25 -1.72 4.01
CA ILE A 16 0.77 -2.74 4.26
C ILE A 16 0.35 -4.11 3.72
N ILE A 17 -0.88 -4.56 3.98
CA ILE A 17 -1.34 -5.86 3.46
C ILE A 17 -1.51 -5.76 1.94
N GLY A 18 -2.13 -4.69 1.43
CA GLY A 18 -2.30 -4.49 -0.01
C GLY A 18 -0.97 -4.30 -0.74
N GLY A 19 -0.02 -3.60 -0.13
CA GLY A 19 1.35 -3.46 -0.65
C GLY A 19 2.11 -4.78 -0.62
N GLY A 20 2.11 -5.49 0.51
CA GLY A 20 2.80 -6.76 0.71
C GLY A 20 2.28 -7.89 -0.19
N LEU A 21 0.96 -7.99 -0.36
CA LEU A 21 0.34 -8.90 -1.34
C LEU A 21 0.79 -8.58 -2.77
N GLY A 22 0.98 -7.31 -3.10
CA GLY A 22 1.49 -6.90 -4.40
C GLY A 22 2.99 -7.15 -4.61
N VAL A 23 3.80 -7.21 -3.54
CA VAL A 23 5.19 -7.67 -3.62
C VAL A 23 5.27 -9.18 -3.80
N LYS A 24 4.44 -9.94 -3.07
CA LYS A 24 4.45 -11.41 -3.10
C LYS A 24 3.76 -12.00 -4.33
N PHE A 25 2.69 -11.34 -4.81
CA PHE A 25 1.89 -11.76 -5.96
C PHE A 25 1.67 -10.62 -6.96
N PRO A 26 2.75 -10.09 -7.57
CA PRO A 26 2.66 -8.99 -8.53
C PRO A 26 1.87 -9.39 -9.78
N GLU A 27 1.86 -10.68 -10.14
CA GLU A 27 1.09 -11.20 -11.29
C GLU A 27 -0.42 -11.12 -11.07
N ILE A 28 -0.89 -11.39 -9.85
CA ILE A 28 -2.31 -11.28 -9.50
C ILE A 28 -2.70 -9.80 -9.55
N ARG A 29 -1.86 -8.92 -8.98
CA ARG A 29 -2.10 -7.48 -8.99
C ARG A 29 -2.12 -6.91 -10.41
N TYR A 30 -1.21 -7.36 -11.26
CA TYR A 30 -1.18 -7.01 -12.69
C TYR A 30 -2.46 -7.42 -13.41
N LYS A 31 -2.96 -8.65 -13.20
CA LYS A 31 -4.23 -9.11 -13.79
C LYS A 31 -5.43 -8.31 -13.32
N ILE A 32 -5.46 -7.93 -12.04
CA ILE A 32 -6.58 -7.17 -11.45
C ILE A 32 -6.52 -5.68 -11.82
N SER A 33 -5.32 -5.14 -12.12
CA SER A 33 -5.10 -3.71 -12.33
C SER A 33 -5.80 -3.09 -13.55
N GLY A 34 -6.51 -3.86 -14.38
CA GLY A 34 -7.26 -3.36 -15.54
C GLY A 34 -6.40 -2.83 -16.70
N ILE A 35 -5.10 -2.57 -16.47
CA ILE A 35 -4.17 -2.03 -17.46
C ILE A 35 -3.89 -3.04 -18.59
N ASN A 36 -4.04 -4.34 -18.34
CA ASN A 36 -3.97 -5.35 -19.39
C ASN A 36 -5.05 -6.43 -19.18
N ASN A 37 -6.28 -6.09 -19.54
CA ASN A 37 -7.35 -7.07 -19.83
C ASN A 37 -7.08 -7.85 -21.15
N GLN A 38 -5.93 -7.61 -21.77
CA GLN A 38 -5.42 -8.42 -22.87
C GLN A 38 -4.70 -9.62 -22.25
N ASN A 39 -5.04 -10.85 -22.67
CA ASN A 39 -4.45 -12.13 -22.23
C ASN A 39 -2.91 -12.27 -22.46
N LYS A 40 -2.17 -11.17 -22.61
CA LYS A 40 -0.72 -11.14 -22.69
C LYS A 40 -0.11 -11.44 -21.33
N LYS A 41 0.82 -12.40 -21.33
CA LYS A 41 1.68 -12.67 -20.17
C LYS A 41 2.46 -11.39 -19.83
N PRO A 42 2.54 -11.01 -18.54
CA PRO A 42 3.26 -9.82 -18.13
C PRO A 42 4.75 -9.93 -18.50
N ILE A 43 5.29 -8.85 -19.05
CA ILE A 43 6.72 -8.76 -19.34
C ILE A 43 7.46 -8.57 -18.01
N LYS A 44 8.68 -9.11 -17.88
CA LYS A 44 9.50 -8.98 -16.64
C LYS A 44 9.66 -7.52 -16.18
N SER A 45 9.67 -6.56 -17.09
CA SER A 45 9.76 -5.12 -16.80
C SER A 45 8.47 -4.56 -16.15
N GLU A 46 7.31 -5.05 -16.55
CA GLU A 46 6.01 -4.65 -16.01
C GLU A 46 5.82 -5.19 -14.59
N ILE A 47 6.18 -6.46 -14.36
CA ILE A 47 6.15 -7.07 -13.03
C ILE A 47 7.05 -6.28 -12.07
N LYS A 48 8.26 -5.90 -12.50
CA LYS A 48 9.16 -5.07 -11.69
C LYS A 48 8.53 -3.71 -11.34
N ARG A 49 7.82 -3.06 -12.27
CA ARG A 49 7.09 -1.81 -11.98
C ARG A 49 6.00 -2.02 -10.92
N TYR A 50 5.26 -3.12 -10.99
CA TYR A 50 4.25 -3.44 -9.98
C TYR A 50 4.85 -3.71 -8.60
N ILE A 51 5.97 -4.44 -8.54
CA ILE A 51 6.72 -4.68 -7.31
C ILE A 51 7.18 -3.34 -6.71
N ILE A 52 7.78 -2.46 -7.53
CA ILE A 52 8.24 -1.13 -7.09
C ILE A 52 7.06 -0.29 -6.58
N GLY A 53 5.94 -0.26 -7.32
CA GLY A 53 4.72 0.43 -6.89
C GLY A 53 4.16 -0.11 -5.57
N SER A 54 4.26 -1.43 -5.35
CA SER A 54 3.89 -2.06 -4.09
C SER A 54 4.80 -1.67 -2.92
N TYR A 55 6.12 -1.57 -3.14
CA TYR A 55 7.04 -1.02 -2.14
C TYR A 55 6.72 0.44 -1.81
N ILE A 56 6.42 1.27 -2.82
CA ILE A 56 6.01 2.66 -2.63
C ILE A 56 4.73 2.73 -1.79
N MET A 57 3.74 1.86 -2.04
CA MET A 57 2.53 1.79 -1.21
C MET A 57 2.82 1.43 0.25
N ILE A 58 3.74 0.51 0.51
CA ILE A 58 4.16 0.16 1.88
C ILE A 58 4.82 1.36 2.54
N ILE A 59 5.72 2.06 1.84
CA ILE A 59 6.41 3.26 2.34
C ILE A 59 5.38 4.35 2.70
N ILE A 60 4.40 4.61 1.83
CA ILE A 60 3.32 5.57 2.10
C ILE A 60 2.53 5.14 3.34
N GLY A 61 2.18 3.86 3.47
CA GLY A 61 1.48 3.35 4.65
C GLY A 61 2.26 3.56 5.96
N ILE A 62 3.59 3.39 5.92
CA ILE A 62 4.47 3.65 7.06
C ILE A 62 4.50 5.16 7.39
N ILE A 63 4.63 6.03 6.38
CA ILE A 63 4.60 7.48 6.56
C ILE A 63 3.27 7.93 7.18
N VAL A 64 2.14 7.38 6.73
CA VAL A 64 0.83 7.68 7.30
C VAL A 64 0.77 7.33 8.78
N ILE A 65 1.28 6.17 9.21
CA ILE A 65 1.37 5.87 10.66
C ILE A 65 2.18 6.94 11.39
N ILE A 66 3.37 7.27 10.87
CA ILE A 66 4.27 8.20 11.54
C ILE A 66 3.59 9.56 11.71
N VAL A 67 2.92 10.06 10.65
CA VAL A 67 2.18 11.32 10.71
C VAL A 67 1.02 11.24 11.70
N THR A 68 0.21 10.17 11.69
CA THR A 68 -0.92 10.05 12.61
C THR A 68 -0.48 9.90 14.07
N TRP A 69 0.67 9.25 14.30
CA TRP A 69 1.28 9.15 15.62
C TRP A 69 1.85 10.48 16.09
N LEU A 70 2.56 11.21 15.22
CA LEU A 70 3.05 12.54 15.53
C LEU A 70 1.90 13.50 15.83
N ASP A 71 0.84 13.50 15.03
CA ASP A 71 -0.36 14.32 15.25
C ASP A 71 -1.14 13.88 16.52
N GLY A 72 -1.06 12.59 16.88
CA GLY A 72 -1.60 12.06 18.13
C GLY A 72 -0.80 12.43 19.38
N PHE A 73 0.53 12.56 19.26
CA PHE A 73 1.43 12.98 20.34
C PHE A 73 1.55 14.50 20.47
N ASN A 74 1.31 15.25 19.39
CA ASN A 74 1.42 16.70 19.35
C ASN A 74 0.12 17.41 19.77
N ILE A 75 -0.52 16.89 20.83
CA ILE A 75 -1.56 17.61 21.57
C ILE A 75 -0.90 18.20 22.84
N PRO A 76 -0.27 19.39 22.77
CA PRO A 76 -0.34 20.32 23.86
C PRO A 76 -1.61 21.18 23.71
N ARG A 77 -2.49 21.04 24.70
CA ARG A 77 -3.71 21.81 25.05
C ARG A 77 -5.05 21.25 24.56
#